data_AF-A0A952BI11-F1
#
_entry.id   AF-A0A952BI11-F1
#
_cell.length_a   1.000
_cell.length_b   1.000
_cell.length_c   1.000
_cell.angle_alpha   90.00
_cell.angle_beta   90.00
_cell.angle_gamma   90.00
#
_symmetry.space_group_name_H-M   'P 1'
#
loop_
_entity.id
_entity.type
_entity.pdbx_description
1 polymer ?
#
loop_
_entity_poly.entity_id
_entity_poly.type
_entity_poly.pdbx_seq_one_letter_code
_entity_poly.pdbx_strand_id
1 'polypeptide(L)'
;MDSGLFTSGKPHGLAAALSAVLPGLGHLLRGQVRDAAAIFLISGALVGATWAISNTGGTGAAIFLFMLIGLPWWTFQSYGAYLPEPGSLRRTLTVVWNRGHDIRYLGALFLLTAFTDLYIILANPEYALTIFCTKPAGVWGVLAKAQSPTLHTLIGYGFMRHRRWSLLLYLLYAGFGFLNASVNYLCFGYGRIRTVFLFTLILFTAYILLRRQCFEARGAASGGL
;
A
#
# COMPACT_ATOMS: atom_id res chain seq x y z
N MET A 1 -13.25 -8.23 29.51
CA MET A 1 -12.95 -6.82 29.24
C MET A 1 -13.61 -6.43 27.93
N ASP A 2 -14.83 -5.90 28.08
CA ASP A 2 -15.72 -5.18 27.16
C ASP A 2 -15.72 -5.53 25.67
N SER A 3 -16.43 -6.60 25.34
CA SER A 3 -16.90 -6.95 23.99
C SER A 3 -18.25 -6.29 23.62
N GLY A 4 -18.64 -5.21 24.31
CA GLY A 4 -20.01 -4.67 24.28
C GLY A 4 -20.23 -3.33 23.56
N LEU A 5 -19.38 -2.92 22.61
CA LEU A 5 -19.43 -1.53 22.08
C LEU A 5 -19.43 -1.42 20.56
N PHE A 6 -20.40 -2.03 19.89
CA PHE A 6 -20.78 -1.66 18.52
C PHE A 6 -22.30 -1.70 18.35
N THR A 7 -22.93 -0.56 18.63
CA THR A 7 -24.27 -0.24 18.18
C THR A 7 -24.32 -0.24 16.64
N SER A 8 -25.41 -0.82 16.12
CA SER A 8 -25.69 -1.03 14.70
C SER A 8 -26.04 0.29 13.99
N GLY A 9 -25.06 1.17 13.81
CA GLY A 9 -25.19 2.32 12.92
C GLY A 9 -25.03 1.89 11.45
N LYS A 10 -25.80 2.48 10.53
CA LYS A 10 -25.57 2.28 9.09
C LYS A 10 -24.28 3.00 8.67
N PRO A 11 -23.39 2.38 7.88
CA PRO A 11 -22.22 3.05 7.35
C PRO A 11 -22.61 4.24 6.46
N HIS A 12 -21.83 5.33 6.54
CA HIS A 12 -22.13 6.58 5.84
C HIS A 12 -21.38 6.67 4.51
N GLY A 13 -21.87 5.95 3.50
CA GLY A 13 -21.25 5.92 2.16
C GLY A 13 -21.09 7.31 1.53
N LEU A 14 -22.08 8.19 1.69
CA LEU A 14 -22.01 9.57 1.20
C LEU A 14 -20.89 10.37 1.87
N ALA A 15 -20.73 10.25 3.20
CA ALA A 15 -19.67 10.96 3.91
C ALA A 15 -18.27 10.49 3.44
N ALA A 16 -18.11 9.19 3.22
CA ALA A 16 -16.88 8.63 2.68
C ALA A 16 -16.56 9.15 1.26
N ALA A 17 -17.57 9.19 0.39
CA ALA A 17 -17.44 9.71 -0.98
C ALA A 17 -17.06 11.19 -0.99
N LEU A 18 -17.72 12.01 -0.17
CA LEU A 18 -17.38 13.44 -0.03
C LEU A 18 -15.96 13.63 0.50
N SER A 19 -15.56 12.88 1.53
CA SER A 19 -14.19 12.90 2.03
C SER A 19 -13.16 12.43 0.99
N ALA A 20 -13.52 11.51 0.09
CA ALA A 20 -12.63 11.07 -0.98
C ALA A 20 -12.38 12.18 -2.01
N VAL A 21 -13.38 13.01 -2.31
CA VAL A 21 -13.27 14.17 -3.20
C VAL A 21 -12.52 15.31 -2.52
N LEU A 22 -12.91 15.66 -1.30
CA LEU A 22 -12.32 16.76 -0.52
C LEU A 22 -12.04 16.30 0.92
N PRO A 23 -10.77 16.22 1.35
CA PRO A 23 -10.42 15.76 2.68
C PRO A 23 -11.14 16.53 3.78
N GLY A 24 -11.75 15.80 4.73
CA GLY A 24 -12.47 16.38 5.87
C GLY A 24 -13.95 16.70 5.59
N LEU A 25 -14.41 16.72 4.34
CA LEU A 25 -15.80 17.09 4.01
C LEU A 25 -16.83 16.12 4.59
N GLY A 26 -16.57 14.80 4.56
CA GLY A 26 -17.43 13.82 5.20
C GLY A 26 -17.46 13.93 6.72
N HIS A 27 -16.40 14.42 7.34
CA HIS A 27 -16.36 14.67 8.79
C HIS A 27 -17.16 15.94 9.13
N LEU A 28 -17.11 16.98 8.30
CA LEU A 28 -17.98 18.16 8.42
C LEU A 28 -19.45 17.79 8.32
N LEU A 29 -19.84 16.97 7.34
CA LEU A 29 -21.22 16.49 7.17
C LEU A 29 -21.73 15.80 8.44
N ARG A 30 -20.83 15.15 9.18
CA ARG A 30 -21.13 14.43 10.43
C ARG A 30 -20.97 15.28 11.68
N GLY A 31 -20.80 16.59 11.55
CA GLY A 31 -20.66 17.53 12.68
C GLY A 31 -19.29 17.50 13.38
N GLN A 32 -18.30 16.78 12.85
CA GLN A 32 -16.98 16.60 13.46
C GLN A 32 -16.02 17.71 13.01
N VAL A 33 -16.34 18.96 13.38
CA VAL A 33 -15.62 20.15 12.88
C VAL A 33 -14.13 20.14 13.22
N ARG A 34 -13.77 19.70 14.44
CA ARG A 34 -12.36 19.63 14.88
C ARG A 34 -11.55 18.64 14.05
N ASP A 35 -12.06 17.43 13.86
CA ASP A 35 -11.37 16.40 13.06
C ASP A 35 -11.32 16.81 11.59
N ALA A 36 -12.39 17.41 11.05
CA ALA A 36 -12.38 17.94 9.70
C ALA A 36 -11.32 19.02 9.47
N ALA A 37 -11.19 19.97 10.40
CA ALA A 37 -10.17 21.02 10.33
C ALA A 37 -8.75 20.42 10.37
N ALA A 38 -8.50 19.48 11.30
CA ALA A 38 -7.23 18.77 11.36
C ALA A 38 -6.94 18.01 10.06
N ILE A 39 -7.94 17.34 9.50
CA ILE A 39 -7.78 16.59 8.25
C ILE A 39 -7.44 17.50 7.09
N PHE A 40 -8.16 18.62 6.97
CA PHE A 40 -7.92 19.59 5.91
C PHE A 40 -6.50 20.18 6.01
N LEU A 41 -6.05 20.53 7.21
CA LEU A 41 -4.69 21.04 7.44
C LEU A 41 -3.61 20.01 7.10
N ILE A 42 -3.76 18.76 7.55
CA ILE A 42 -2.80 17.68 7.25
C ILE A 42 -2.77 17.41 5.74
N SER A 43 -3.93 17.31 5.10
CA SER A 43 -4.01 17.11 3.65
C SER A 43 -3.40 18.28 2.88
N GLY A 44 -3.65 19.52 3.28
CA GLY A 44 -3.02 20.70 2.69
C GLY A 44 -1.51 20.68 2.83
N ALA A 45 -0.99 20.31 4.01
CA ALA A 45 0.44 20.15 4.24
C ALA A 45 1.06 19.04 3.36
N LEU A 46 0.40 17.90 3.22
CA LEU A 46 0.85 16.80 2.37
C LEU A 46 0.86 17.18 0.89
N VAL A 47 -0.19 17.84 0.39
CA VAL A 47 -0.24 18.34 -0.98
C VAL A 47 0.84 19.38 -1.22
N GLY A 48 1.03 20.31 -0.28
CA GLY A 48 2.11 21.31 -0.34
C GLY A 48 3.50 20.67 -0.36
N ALA A 49 3.74 19.64 0.46
CA ALA A 49 4.98 18.89 0.48
C ALA A 49 5.21 18.11 -0.82
N THR A 50 4.18 17.44 -1.35
CA THR A 50 4.24 16.76 -2.66
C THR A 50 4.58 17.75 -3.78
N TRP A 51 3.96 18.94 -3.78
CA TRP A 51 4.23 19.99 -4.76
C TRP A 51 5.67 20.52 -4.63
N ALA A 52 6.13 20.81 -3.41
CA ALA A 52 7.50 21.27 -3.16
C ALA A 52 8.55 20.23 -3.61
N ILE A 53 8.30 18.94 -3.37
CA ILE A 53 9.15 17.84 -3.84
C ILE A 53 9.07 17.70 -5.36
N SER A 54 7.92 17.95 -5.98
CA SER A 54 7.82 17.96 -7.45
C SER A 54 8.75 19.01 -8.06
N ASN A 55 8.82 20.19 -7.45
CA ASN A 55 9.65 21.30 -7.93
C ASN A 55 11.17 21.08 -7.70
N THR A 56 11.55 20.27 -6.71
CA THR A 56 12.96 20.09 -6.32
C THR A 56 13.54 18.73 -6.72
N GLY A 57 12.77 17.65 -6.55
CA GLY A 57 13.16 16.26 -6.84
C GLY A 57 12.55 15.68 -8.12
N GLY A 58 11.65 16.42 -8.76
CA GLY A 58 10.95 16.03 -9.98
C GLY A 58 9.67 15.22 -9.74
N THR A 59 8.90 15.03 -10.80
CA THR A 59 7.56 14.40 -10.77
C THR A 59 7.58 12.99 -10.19
N GLY A 60 8.61 12.19 -10.49
CA GLY A 60 8.71 10.82 -9.97
C GLY A 60 8.84 10.77 -8.44
N ALA A 61 9.60 11.70 -7.84
CA ALA A 61 9.73 11.78 -6.39
C ALA A 61 8.42 12.25 -5.73
N ALA A 62 7.70 13.18 -6.37
CA ALA A 62 6.40 13.65 -5.90
C ALA A 62 5.33 12.55 -5.93
N ILE A 63 5.24 11.80 -7.04
CA ILE A 63 4.34 10.64 -7.16
C ILE A 63 4.68 9.61 -6.09
N PHE A 64 5.97 9.32 -5.89
CA PHE A 64 6.41 8.38 -4.88
C PHE A 64 6.00 8.81 -3.45
N LEU A 65 6.24 10.07 -3.08
CA LEU A 65 5.80 10.61 -1.79
C LEU A 65 4.28 10.54 -1.62
N PHE A 66 3.55 10.94 -2.66
CA PHE A 66 2.09 10.89 -2.64
C PHE A 66 1.59 9.45 -2.45
N MET A 67 2.14 8.47 -3.17
CA MET A 67 1.78 7.07 -2.98
C MET A 67 2.15 6.54 -1.59
N LEU A 68 3.27 6.98 -1.01
CA LEU A 68 3.78 6.50 0.27
C LEU A 68 3.04 7.08 1.48
N ILE A 69 2.60 8.34 1.41
CA ILE A 69 2.03 9.06 2.56
C ILE A 69 0.69 9.71 2.22
N GLY A 70 0.62 10.42 1.09
CA GLY A 70 -0.58 11.16 0.66
C GLY A 70 -1.80 10.26 0.47
N LEU A 71 -1.66 9.19 -0.32
CA LEU A 71 -2.73 8.25 -0.65
C LEU A 71 -3.16 7.40 0.56
N PRO A 72 -2.25 6.86 1.41
CA PRO A 72 -2.64 6.23 2.67
C PRO A 72 -3.40 7.18 3.58
N TRP A 73 -2.97 8.44 3.68
CA TRP A 73 -3.69 9.45 4.46
C TRP A 73 -5.09 9.73 3.89
N TRP A 74 -5.18 9.91 2.57
CA TRP A 74 -6.44 10.18 1.87
C TRP A 74 -7.46 9.06 2.09
N THR A 75 -7.01 7.82 1.94
CA THR A 75 -7.83 6.64 2.17
C THR A 75 -8.19 6.47 3.65
N PHE A 76 -7.25 6.73 4.56
CA PHE A 76 -7.48 6.67 6.00
C PHE A 76 -8.58 7.62 6.46
N GLN A 77 -8.53 8.90 6.05
CA GLN A 77 -9.56 9.86 6.44
C GLN A 77 -10.91 9.55 5.78
N SER A 78 -10.95 9.14 4.51
CA SER A 78 -12.20 8.69 3.88
C SER A 78 -12.81 7.49 4.61
N TYR A 79 -11.97 6.55 5.06
CA TYR A 79 -12.40 5.41 5.85
C TYR A 79 -12.92 5.83 7.24
N GLY A 80 -12.30 6.80 7.90
CA GLY A 80 -12.82 7.39 9.14
C GLY A 80 -14.23 7.94 8.96
N ALA A 81 -14.47 8.66 7.86
CA ALA A 81 -15.79 9.20 7.54
C ALA A 81 -16.84 8.11 7.25
N TYR A 82 -16.42 6.95 6.72
CA TYR A 82 -17.29 5.79 6.44
C TYR A 82 -17.81 5.10 7.72
N LEU A 83 -17.02 5.09 8.79
CA LEU A 83 -17.33 4.31 10.00
C LEU A 83 -18.68 4.74 10.61
N PRO A 84 -19.54 3.79 11.04
CA PRO A 84 -20.88 4.10 11.52
C PRO A 84 -20.93 5.09 12.68
N GLU A 85 -20.02 4.92 13.63
CA GLU A 85 -19.96 5.75 14.83
C GLU A 85 -19.01 6.93 14.61
N PRO A 86 -19.42 8.16 14.99
CA PRO A 86 -18.51 9.29 15.06
C PRO A 86 -17.30 8.93 15.93
N GLY A 87 -16.09 9.21 15.45
CA GLY A 87 -14.88 8.79 16.14
C GLY A 87 -13.71 9.64 15.75
N SER A 88 -12.84 9.92 16.72
CA SER A 88 -11.58 10.64 16.47
C SER A 88 -10.65 9.82 15.57
N LEU A 89 -9.65 10.49 14.98
CA LEU A 89 -8.60 9.85 14.19
C LEU A 89 -7.94 8.66 14.93
N ARG A 90 -7.79 8.74 16.25
CA ARG A 90 -7.24 7.66 17.09
C ARG A 90 -8.12 6.40 17.03
N ARG A 91 -9.44 6.55 17.07
CA ARG A 91 -10.38 5.42 16.96
C ARG A 91 -10.28 4.77 15.59
N THR A 92 -10.24 5.57 14.53
CA THR A 92 -10.05 5.06 13.15
C THR A 92 -8.75 4.27 13.04
N LEU A 93 -7.66 4.78 13.61
CA LEU A 93 -6.37 4.08 13.65
C LEU A 93 -6.46 2.74 14.39
N THR A 94 -7.09 2.71 15.57
CA THR A 94 -7.31 1.46 16.32
C THR A 94 -8.13 0.45 15.51
N VAL A 95 -9.19 0.89 14.83
CA VAL A 95 -10.00 0.00 13.98
C VAL A 95 -9.21 -0.53 12.80
N VAL A 96 -8.46 0.34 12.11
CA VAL A 96 -7.60 -0.04 10.99
C VAL A 96 -6.56 -1.07 11.42
N TRP A 97 -5.87 -0.81 12.53
CA TRP A 97 -4.85 -1.67 13.11
C TRP A 97 -5.42 -3.03 13.53
N ASN A 98 -6.48 -3.04 14.35
CA ASN A 98 -7.04 -4.27 14.90
C ASN A 98 -7.68 -5.16 13.83
N ARG A 99 -8.23 -4.59 12.76
CA ARG A 99 -8.86 -5.35 11.67
C ARG A 99 -7.91 -5.67 10.51
N GLY A 100 -6.67 -5.20 10.56
CA GLY A 100 -5.70 -5.42 9.49
C GLY A 100 -6.07 -4.73 8.17
N HIS A 101 -6.77 -3.59 8.22
CA HIS A 101 -7.17 -2.88 7.01
C HIS A 101 -5.99 -2.21 6.30
N ASP A 102 -4.95 -1.85 7.04
CA ASP A 102 -3.65 -1.44 6.54
C ASP A 102 -2.99 -2.52 5.67
N ILE A 103 -3.04 -3.80 6.09
CA ILE A 103 -2.53 -4.92 5.28
C ILE A 103 -3.37 -5.13 4.02
N ARG A 104 -4.70 -4.96 4.12
CA ARG A 104 -5.56 -5.00 2.93
C ARG A 104 -5.25 -3.85 1.99
N TYR A 105 -5.03 -2.65 2.51
CA TYR A 105 -4.62 -1.51 1.71
C TYR A 105 -3.31 -1.79 0.95
N LEU A 106 -2.29 -2.34 1.62
CA LEU A 106 -1.07 -2.80 0.94
C LEU A 106 -1.36 -3.87 -0.13
N GLY A 107 -2.29 -4.80 0.16
CA GLY A 107 -2.76 -5.77 -0.82
C GLY A 107 -3.39 -5.14 -2.07
N ALA A 108 -4.23 -4.11 -1.88
CA ALA A 108 -4.81 -3.34 -2.99
C ALA A 108 -3.73 -2.58 -3.79
N LEU A 109 -2.72 -2.01 -3.11
CA LEU A 109 -1.57 -1.42 -3.79
C LEU A 109 -0.79 -2.45 -4.62
N PHE A 110 -0.59 -3.67 -4.11
CA PHE A 110 0.03 -4.74 -4.89
C PHE A 110 -0.77 -5.09 -6.15
N LEU A 111 -2.11 -5.15 -6.06
CA LEU A 111 -2.96 -5.37 -7.25
C LEU A 111 -2.87 -4.22 -8.24
N LEU A 112 -2.84 -2.97 -7.75
CA LEU A 112 -2.61 -1.81 -8.61
C LEU A 112 -1.24 -1.90 -9.30
N THR A 113 -0.19 -2.27 -8.57
CA THR A 113 1.16 -2.46 -9.13
C THR A 113 1.18 -3.57 -10.17
N ALA A 114 0.47 -4.68 -9.94
CA ALA A 114 0.36 -5.75 -10.93
C ALA A 114 -0.25 -5.27 -12.25
N PHE A 115 -1.30 -4.44 -12.16
CA PHE A 115 -1.92 -3.83 -13.34
C PHE A 115 -0.96 -2.87 -14.05
N THR A 116 -0.25 -2.03 -13.30
CA THR A 116 0.73 -1.09 -13.89
C THR A 116 1.91 -1.83 -14.52
N ASP A 117 2.39 -2.91 -13.92
CA ASP A 117 3.47 -3.73 -14.47
C ASP A 117 3.04 -4.33 -15.80
N LEU A 118 1.84 -4.91 -15.85
CA LEU A 118 1.28 -5.48 -17.08
C LEU A 118 1.17 -4.41 -18.16
N TYR A 119 0.64 -3.24 -17.84
CA TYR A 119 0.55 -2.12 -18.78
C TYR A 119 1.93 -1.71 -19.31
N ILE A 120 2.93 -1.54 -18.45
CA ILE A 120 4.29 -1.13 -18.84
C ILE A 120 4.92 -2.16 -19.76
N ILE A 121 4.76 -3.46 -19.44
CA ILE A 121 5.29 -4.57 -20.25
C ILE A 121 4.65 -4.56 -21.65
N LEU A 122 3.33 -4.36 -21.73
CA LEU A 122 2.60 -4.32 -23.00
C LEU A 122 2.94 -3.07 -23.82
N ALA A 123 3.08 -1.92 -23.17
CA ALA A 123 3.42 -0.65 -23.82
C ALA A 123 4.89 -0.58 -24.27
N ASN A 124 5.79 -1.37 -23.64
CA ASN A 124 7.23 -1.36 -23.90
C ASN A 124 7.76 -2.78 -24.08
N PRO A 125 7.43 -3.47 -25.19
CA PRO A 125 7.83 -4.87 -25.39
C PRO A 125 9.35 -5.06 -25.41
N GLU A 126 10.10 -4.05 -25.85
CA GLU A 126 11.58 -4.07 -25.90
C GLU A 126 12.26 -3.85 -24.53
N TYR A 127 11.52 -3.44 -23.51
CA TYR A 127 12.08 -3.17 -22.18
C TYR A 127 12.63 -4.47 -21.55
N ALA A 128 13.95 -4.58 -21.37
CA ALA A 128 14.59 -5.74 -20.76
C ALA A 128 14.85 -5.52 -19.26
N LEU A 129 14.24 -6.37 -18.42
CA LEU A 129 14.44 -6.33 -16.98
C LEU A 129 15.84 -6.88 -16.62
N THR A 130 16.61 -6.11 -15.86
CA THR A 130 17.92 -6.57 -15.40
C THR A 130 17.77 -7.51 -14.19
N ILE A 131 18.22 -8.76 -14.35
CA ILE A 131 18.25 -9.79 -13.32
C ILE A 131 19.70 -10.20 -13.09
N PHE A 132 20.21 -9.98 -11.88
CA PHE A 132 21.58 -10.32 -11.46
C PHE A 132 22.63 -9.90 -12.50
N CYS A 133 22.59 -8.63 -12.91
CA CYS A 133 23.47 -8.01 -13.90
C CYS A 133 23.34 -8.53 -15.34
N THR A 134 22.37 -9.41 -15.59
CA THR A 134 22.06 -9.93 -16.92
C THR A 134 20.72 -9.41 -17.42
N LYS A 135 20.53 -9.40 -18.74
CA LYS A 135 19.27 -9.06 -19.40
C LYS A 135 18.79 -10.28 -20.18
N PRO A 136 17.96 -11.15 -19.59
CA PRO A 136 17.47 -12.34 -20.29
C PRO A 136 16.64 -11.94 -21.51
N ALA A 137 16.85 -12.64 -22.62
CA ALA A 137 16.19 -12.41 -23.89
C ALA A 137 15.27 -13.58 -24.28
N GLY A 138 14.49 -13.40 -25.35
CA GLY A 138 13.55 -14.42 -25.83
C GLY A 138 12.53 -14.84 -24.78
N VAL A 139 12.25 -16.15 -24.70
CA VAL A 139 11.28 -16.72 -23.74
C VAL A 139 11.67 -16.40 -22.29
N TRP A 140 12.96 -16.45 -21.95
CA TRP A 140 13.44 -16.11 -20.61
C TRP A 140 13.20 -14.64 -20.25
N GLY A 141 13.35 -13.74 -21.23
CA GLY A 141 13.01 -12.33 -21.06
C GLY A 141 11.52 -12.10 -20.82
N VAL A 142 10.66 -12.85 -21.53
CA VAL A 142 9.20 -12.78 -21.32
C VAL A 142 8.83 -13.28 -19.92
N LEU A 143 9.36 -14.43 -19.50
CA LEU A 143 9.10 -15.00 -18.17
C LEU A 143 9.61 -14.07 -17.05
N ALA A 144 10.80 -13.49 -17.22
CA ALA A 144 11.37 -12.51 -16.30
C ALA A 144 10.44 -11.30 -16.09
N LYS A 145 9.82 -10.80 -17.16
CA LYS A 145 8.84 -9.70 -17.09
C LYS A 145 7.54 -10.14 -16.43
N ALA A 146 6.99 -11.28 -16.85
CA ALA A 146 5.70 -11.81 -16.37
C ALA A 146 5.71 -12.19 -14.87
N GLN A 147 6.89 -12.48 -14.32
CA GLN A 147 7.07 -12.79 -12.91
C GLN A 147 6.49 -11.69 -11.99
N SER A 148 6.79 -10.42 -12.28
CA SER A 148 6.38 -9.28 -11.43
C SER A 148 4.85 -9.14 -11.30
N PRO A 149 4.07 -8.96 -12.39
CA PRO A 149 2.62 -8.81 -12.26
C PRO A 149 1.95 -10.06 -11.68
N THR A 150 2.48 -11.25 -11.94
CA THR A 150 1.96 -12.50 -11.38
C THR A 150 2.11 -12.53 -9.87
N LEU A 151 3.32 -12.27 -9.35
CA LEU A 151 3.59 -12.29 -7.92
C LEU A 151 2.86 -11.15 -7.21
N HIS A 152 2.84 -9.95 -7.77
CA HIS A 152 2.05 -8.83 -7.25
C HIS A 152 0.56 -9.16 -7.16
N THR A 153 -0.02 -9.85 -8.16
CA THR A 153 -1.42 -10.29 -8.11
C THR A 153 -1.68 -11.27 -6.97
N LEU A 154 -0.85 -12.31 -6.86
CA LEU A 154 -1.00 -13.34 -5.83
C LEU A 154 -0.80 -12.77 -4.42
N ILE A 155 0.27 -11.98 -4.21
CA ILE A 155 0.53 -11.30 -2.94
C ILE A 155 -0.62 -10.36 -2.61
N GLY A 156 -1.05 -9.53 -3.56
CA GLY A 156 -2.12 -8.55 -3.36
C GLY A 156 -3.45 -9.20 -2.95
N TYR A 157 -3.87 -10.24 -3.69
CA TYR A 157 -5.05 -11.03 -3.33
C TYR A 157 -4.91 -11.69 -1.95
N GLY A 158 -3.74 -12.28 -1.68
CA GLY A 158 -3.43 -12.91 -0.42
C GLY A 158 -3.49 -11.97 0.78
N PHE A 159 -2.96 -10.76 0.64
CA PHE A 159 -2.98 -9.70 1.65
C PHE A 159 -4.41 -9.19 1.89
N MET A 160 -5.17 -8.95 0.82
CA MET A 160 -6.59 -8.57 0.90
C MET A 160 -7.43 -9.59 1.68
N ARG A 161 -7.11 -10.89 1.52
CA ARG A 161 -7.80 -11.99 2.18
C ARG A 161 -7.17 -12.43 3.50
N HIS A 162 -6.02 -11.85 3.87
CA HIS A 162 -5.21 -12.23 5.04
C HIS A 162 -4.78 -13.71 5.05
N ARG A 163 -4.28 -14.23 3.90
CA ARG A 163 -3.89 -15.63 3.75
C ARG A 163 -2.44 -15.89 4.18
N ARG A 164 -2.20 -16.91 5.02
CA ARG A 164 -0.84 -17.29 5.50
C ARG A 164 0.18 -17.49 4.37
N TRP A 165 -0.20 -18.19 3.30
CA TRP A 165 0.70 -18.44 2.16
C TRP A 165 1.21 -17.15 1.49
N SER A 166 0.46 -16.05 1.58
CA SER A 166 0.85 -14.79 0.95
C SER A 166 1.97 -14.08 1.68
N LEU A 167 2.11 -14.29 2.99
CA LEU A 167 3.26 -13.81 3.75
C LEU A 167 4.54 -14.51 3.29
N LEU A 168 4.50 -15.83 3.14
CA LEU A 168 5.65 -16.59 2.62
C LEU A 168 6.01 -16.13 1.20
N LEU A 169 5.01 -16.03 0.32
CA LEU A 169 5.21 -15.58 -1.05
C LEU A 169 5.81 -14.16 -1.11
N TYR A 170 5.30 -13.25 -0.28
CA TYR A 170 5.85 -11.90 -0.13
C TYR A 170 7.31 -11.94 0.32
N LEU A 171 7.66 -12.73 1.33
CA LEU A 171 9.04 -12.79 1.85
C LEU A 171 10.01 -13.37 0.83
N LEU A 172 9.61 -14.40 0.08
CA LEU A 172 10.42 -14.95 -1.02
C LEU A 172 10.64 -13.90 -2.12
N TYR A 173 9.58 -13.19 -2.50
CA TYR A 173 9.66 -12.16 -3.53
C TYR A 173 10.47 -10.94 -3.09
N ALA A 174 10.31 -10.50 -1.84
CA ALA A 174 11.10 -9.43 -1.23
C ALA A 174 12.58 -9.84 -1.12
N GLY A 175 12.87 -11.07 -0.72
CA GLY A 175 14.23 -11.61 -0.70
C GLY A 175 14.87 -11.61 -2.09
N PHE A 176 14.16 -12.09 -3.11
CA PHE A 176 14.60 -12.02 -4.50
C PHE A 176 14.86 -10.58 -4.95
N GLY A 177 13.92 -9.66 -4.69
CA GLY A 177 14.04 -8.24 -5.03
C GLY A 177 15.26 -7.59 -4.37
N PHE A 178 15.49 -7.87 -3.09
CA PHE A 178 16.63 -7.37 -2.33
C PHE A 178 17.96 -7.88 -2.90
N LEU A 179 18.08 -9.19 -3.14
CA LEU A 179 19.28 -9.78 -3.72
C LEU A 179 19.55 -9.25 -5.12
N ASN A 180 18.52 -9.22 -5.99
CA ASN A 180 18.64 -8.72 -7.35
C ASN A 180 19.08 -7.25 -7.37
N ALA A 181 18.45 -6.40 -6.56
CA ALA A 181 18.82 -5.00 -6.45
C ALA A 181 20.24 -4.83 -5.90
N SER A 182 20.65 -5.63 -4.91
CA SER A 182 22.00 -5.55 -4.32
C SER A 182 23.08 -5.95 -5.33
N VAL A 183 22.90 -7.06 -6.03
CA VAL A 183 23.83 -7.52 -7.08
C VAL A 183 23.90 -6.50 -8.21
N ASN A 184 22.76 -5.98 -8.67
CA ASN A 184 22.74 -4.92 -9.68
C ASN A 184 23.43 -3.63 -9.17
N TYR A 185 23.32 -3.30 -7.88
CA TYR A 185 24.03 -2.18 -7.27
C TYR A 185 25.55 -2.37 -7.32
N LEU A 186 26.03 -3.59 -7.06
CA LEU A 186 27.45 -3.92 -7.14
C LEU A 186 27.98 -3.85 -8.58
N CYS A 187 27.23 -4.32 -9.57
CA CYS A 187 27.70 -4.31 -10.97
C CYS A 187 27.64 -2.94 -11.65
N PHE A 188 26.55 -2.19 -11.42
CA PHE A 188 26.30 -0.93 -12.15
C PHE A 188 26.51 0.32 -11.30
N GLY A 189 26.90 0.15 -10.03
CA GLY A 189 27.08 1.24 -9.08
C GLY A 189 25.76 1.87 -8.61
N TYR A 190 25.88 3.10 -8.11
CA TYR A 190 24.76 3.86 -7.55
C TYR A 190 23.69 4.14 -8.60
N GLY A 191 22.44 3.88 -8.25
CA GLY A 191 21.28 4.28 -9.03
C GLY A 191 20.16 4.72 -8.10
N ARG A 192 19.71 5.98 -8.23
CA ARG A 192 18.70 6.60 -7.35
C ARG A 192 17.49 5.69 -7.11
N ILE A 193 16.88 5.17 -8.17
CA ILE A 193 15.68 4.30 -8.10
C ILE A 193 15.98 3.03 -7.31
N ARG A 194 17.12 2.40 -7.57
CA ARG A 194 17.55 1.15 -6.90
C ARG A 194 17.80 1.37 -5.41
N THR A 195 18.42 2.49 -5.05
CA THR A 195 18.65 2.87 -3.65
C THR A 195 17.32 3.07 -2.92
N VAL A 196 16.40 3.87 -3.49
CA VAL A 196 15.06 4.07 -2.91
C VAL A 196 14.31 2.74 -2.78
N PHE A 197 14.34 1.91 -3.82
CA PHE A 197 13.73 0.58 -3.79
C PHE A 197 14.27 -0.28 -2.64
N LEU A 198 15.59 -0.37 -2.44
CA LEU A 198 16.18 -1.13 -1.35
C LEU A 198 15.73 -0.64 0.04
N PHE A 199 15.79 0.67 0.28
CA PHE A 199 15.36 1.24 1.56
C PHE A 199 13.87 0.98 1.83
N THR A 200 13.02 1.25 0.84
CA THR A 200 11.58 1.07 0.98
C THR A 200 11.22 -0.40 1.16
N LEU A 201 11.86 -1.31 0.43
CA LEU A 201 11.67 -2.76 0.57
C LEU A 201 12.00 -3.25 1.98
N ILE A 202 13.11 -2.77 2.59
CA ILE A 202 13.47 -3.10 3.98
C ILE A 202 12.37 -2.62 4.94
N LEU A 203 11.95 -1.35 4.81
CA LEU A 203 10.95 -0.75 5.69
C LEU A 203 9.59 -1.46 5.58
N PHE A 204 9.11 -1.72 4.36
CA PHE A 204 7.87 -2.45 4.14
C PHE A 204 7.95 -3.88 4.65
N THR A 205 9.08 -4.56 4.45
CA THR A 205 9.27 -5.92 4.95
C THR A 205 9.26 -5.97 6.47
N ALA A 206 9.97 -5.05 7.14
CA ALA A 206 9.92 -4.92 8.58
C ALA A 206 8.49 -4.66 9.08
N TYR A 207 7.77 -3.74 8.43
CA TYR A 207 6.38 -3.46 8.75
C TYR A 207 5.46 -4.69 8.60
N ILE A 208 5.58 -5.44 7.51
CA ILE A 208 4.78 -6.64 7.26
C ILE A 208 5.09 -7.73 8.29
N LEU A 209 6.35 -7.89 8.68
CA LEU A 209 6.75 -8.82 9.73
C LEU A 209 6.17 -8.42 11.11
N LEU A 210 6.15 -7.12 11.43
CA LEU A 210 5.47 -6.63 12.65
C LEU A 210 3.97 -6.91 12.64
N ARG A 211 3.36 -7.00 11.46
CA ARG A 211 1.93 -7.29 11.27
C ARG A 211 1.62 -8.75 10.91
N ARG A 212 2.58 -9.67 11.05
CA ARG A 212 2.44 -11.10 10.68
C ARG A 212 1.21 -11.79 11.30
N GLN A 213 0.84 -11.41 12.51
CA GLN A 213 -0.34 -11.93 13.22
C GLN A 213 -1.66 -11.78 12.43
N CYS A 214 -1.75 -10.76 11.56
CA CYS A 214 -2.93 -10.56 10.71
C CYS A 214 -3.15 -11.73 9.74
N PHE A 215 -2.11 -12.46 9.37
CA PHE A 215 -2.20 -13.62 8.47
C PHE A 215 -2.55 -14.91 9.21
N GLU A 216 -2.34 -14.96 10.53
CA GLU A 216 -2.54 -16.17 11.34
C GLU A 216 -4.00 -16.36 11.76
N ALA A 217 -4.70 -15.26 12.07
CA ALA A 217 -6.01 -15.25 12.73
C ALA A 217 -7.15 -15.96 11.98
N ARG A 218 -7.03 -16.18 10.66
CA ARG A 218 -8.07 -16.85 9.86
C ARG A 218 -7.86 -18.34 9.62
N GLY A 219 -6.67 -18.87 9.87
CA GLY A 219 -6.38 -20.30 9.69
C GLY A 219 -6.96 -21.17 10.82
N ALA A 220 -7.09 -20.61 12.03
CA ALA A 220 -7.64 -21.33 13.19
C ALA A 220 -9.16 -21.52 13.13
N ALA A 221 -9.89 -20.62 12.44
CA ALA A 221 -11.34 -20.70 12.31
C ALA A 221 -11.82 -21.66 11.19
N SER A 222 -10.90 -22.15 10.34
CA SER A 222 -11.21 -23.01 9.20
C SER A 222 -10.57 -24.40 9.28
N GLY A 223 -9.93 -24.74 10.40
CA GLY A 223 -9.30 -26.05 10.66
C GLY A 223 -10.12 -26.95 11.60
N GLY A 224 -11.38 -26.60 11.86
CA GLY A 224 -12.32 -27.42 12.62
C GLY A 224 -13.37 -28.03 11.69
N LEU A 225 -12.94 -28.94 10.82
CA LEU A 225 -13.77 -29.96 10.15
C LEU A 225 -12.91 -31.21 10.01
#